data_AF-A0A2B4SMN6-F1
#
_entry.id   AF-A0A2B4SMN6-F1
#
_cell.length_a   1.000
_cell.length_b   1.000
_cell.length_c   1.000
_cell.angle_alpha   90.00
_cell.angle_beta   90.00
_cell.angle_gamma   90.00
#
_symmetry.space_group_name_H-M   'P 1'
#
loop_
_entity.id
_entity.type
_entity.pdbx_description
1 polymer ?
#
loop_
_entity_poly.entity_id
_entity_poly.type
_entity_poly.pdbx_seq_one_letter_code
_entity_poly.pdbx_strand_id
1 'polypeptide(L)'
;MHWCRHKKKKQPVVRKMEKNKLKKLHPVQFWGLAKLHDLYLSDNKFENLPEGIFKGLEELLIIEIFNNELKQVTIDTFKENQRLRTMSLDTNLMCCHMHKEDGDCSFIHNDDFANCESMFKSSTPRKSIWVVGCLSLVGSVFVITWRSIFKDTNTVQSIMLLHLAVSDGLMGAYLITLGVKDLLWRGEYYLHNFKWRSGLGCQITGATSLLSSEVSLMLMALISADRLKNIVFPFRGGALSRNMTHIFCAIIWLVGFLLAFFPMFGLKYFQDLEAYHIYYGKSVVCLPLQLSPEKTEGWEYSVSVFVGLNLFLFMFITIAYLAIFISRVRVKNQSANTERESGLAKRVFFIIFTDCLCWMPIIVIGMRSVLEKNYKPPGDLAVWIAVFALPVNSAINPILYTLATPKAQDYLGVKVAKLRSFLRSAFHCNGEHEEDQQNPQGIEDNEQLSNGEDKKTVEAIEMKPLGLTHLEQSA
;
A
#
# COMPACT_ATOMS: atom_id res chain seq x y z
N MET A 1 77.81 5.06 27.15
CA MET A 1 76.62 4.63 27.90
C MET A 1 75.39 5.31 27.30
N HIS A 2 74.58 4.62 26.49
CA HIS A 2 73.27 5.11 26.06
C HIS A 2 72.22 4.07 26.45
N TRP A 3 71.51 4.32 27.54
CA TRP A 3 70.35 3.52 27.95
C TRP A 3 69.14 3.99 27.14
N CYS A 4 68.74 3.19 26.13
CA CYS A 4 67.49 3.38 25.43
C CYS A 4 66.35 2.86 26.33
N ARG A 5 65.63 3.80 26.97
CA ARG A 5 64.50 3.50 27.84
C ARG A 5 63.34 3.01 26.96
N HIS A 6 63.20 1.69 26.81
CA HIS A 6 62.00 1.09 26.21
C HIS A 6 60.77 1.57 27.01
N LYS A 7 60.04 2.55 26.48
CA LYS A 7 58.69 2.88 26.95
C LYS A 7 57.85 1.62 26.72
N LYS A 8 57.60 0.84 27.76
CA LYS A 8 56.54 -0.18 27.74
C LYS A 8 55.26 0.52 27.27
N LYS A 9 54.75 0.18 26.09
CA LYS A 9 53.41 0.59 25.67
C LYS A 9 52.47 0.09 26.78
N LYS A 10 51.84 1.03 27.52
CA LYS A 10 50.79 0.66 28.49
C LYS A 10 49.71 -0.06 27.69
N GLN A 11 49.45 -1.32 28.04
CA GLN A 11 48.35 -2.05 27.43
C GLN A 11 47.03 -1.39 27.83
N PRO A 12 46.07 -1.26 26.91
CA PRO A 12 44.74 -0.75 27.23
C PRO A 12 44.11 -1.63 28.32
N VAL A 13 43.42 -1.00 29.27
CA VAL A 13 42.67 -1.74 30.28
C VAL A 13 41.38 -2.22 29.62
N VAL A 14 41.22 -3.52 29.50
CA VAL A 14 40.08 -4.15 28.81
C VAL A 14 39.23 -4.90 29.82
N ARG A 15 37.90 -4.77 29.72
CA ARG A 15 36.96 -5.55 30.51
C ARG A 15 35.96 -6.26 29.61
N LYS A 16 35.96 -7.59 29.69
CA LYS A 16 35.07 -8.47 28.93
C LYS A 16 34.04 -9.09 29.86
N MET A 17 32.77 -8.86 29.57
CA MET A 17 31.62 -9.45 30.26
C MET A 17 30.59 -10.01 29.26
N GLU A 18 31.03 -10.29 28.04
CA GLU A 18 30.24 -10.88 26.96
C GLU A 18 29.82 -12.33 27.24
N LYS A 19 28.70 -12.79 26.67
CA LYS A 19 28.25 -14.20 26.67
C LYS A 19 27.93 -14.81 28.05
N ASN A 20 27.47 -13.98 28.99
CA ASN A 20 27.22 -14.42 30.38
C ASN A 20 25.73 -14.52 30.76
N LYS A 21 24.80 -14.32 29.80
CA LYS A 21 23.34 -14.34 30.04
C LYS A 21 22.89 -13.36 31.15
N LEU A 22 23.65 -12.28 31.36
CA LEU A 22 23.39 -11.30 32.40
C LEU A 22 22.15 -10.47 32.05
N LYS A 23 21.24 -10.27 33.00
CA LYS A 23 20.02 -9.49 32.79
C LYS A 23 20.10 -8.04 33.26
N LYS A 24 20.95 -7.78 34.26
CA LYS A 24 21.04 -6.48 34.91
C LYS A 24 22.50 -6.17 35.24
N LEU A 25 22.86 -4.90 35.19
CA LEU A 25 24.09 -4.36 35.73
C LEU A 25 23.75 -3.58 37.01
N HIS A 26 24.63 -3.68 38.00
CA HIS A 26 24.52 -2.82 39.18
C HIS A 26 24.83 -1.36 38.77
N PRO A 27 24.12 -0.32 39.25
CA PRO A 27 24.28 1.06 38.79
C PRO A 27 25.72 1.61 38.88
N VAL A 28 26.51 1.12 39.84
CA VAL A 28 27.90 1.53 40.05
C VAL A 28 28.93 0.48 39.62
N GLN A 29 28.54 -0.50 38.81
CA GLN A 29 29.36 -1.67 38.45
C GLN A 29 30.75 -1.33 37.89
N PHE A 30 30.86 -0.19 37.21
CA PHE A 30 32.09 0.28 36.56
C PHE A 30 32.70 1.53 37.19
N TRP A 31 32.14 2.02 38.30
CA TRP A 31 32.66 3.22 38.97
C TRP A 31 34.08 2.98 39.48
N GLY A 32 34.93 4.01 39.35
CA GLY A 32 36.35 3.95 39.72
C GLY A 32 37.27 3.33 38.66
N LEU A 33 36.74 2.85 37.53
CA LEU A 33 37.53 2.29 36.42
C LEU A 33 37.96 3.37 35.42
N ALA A 34 38.48 4.50 35.88
CA ALA A 34 38.81 5.65 35.02
C ALA A 34 39.81 5.34 33.89
N LYS A 35 40.64 4.29 34.06
CA LYS A 35 41.61 3.83 33.06
C LYS A 35 41.06 2.80 32.08
N LEU A 36 39.80 2.38 32.20
CA LEU A 36 39.19 1.40 31.29
C LEU A 36 39.12 1.96 29.87
N HIS A 37 39.69 1.24 28.92
CA HIS A 37 39.72 1.60 27.49
C HIS A 37 38.64 0.86 26.70
N ASP A 38 38.53 -0.45 26.89
CA ASP A 38 37.63 -1.29 26.08
C ASP A 38 36.65 -2.05 26.99
N LEU A 39 35.36 -1.98 26.65
CA LEU A 39 34.29 -2.63 27.41
C LEU A 39 33.40 -3.48 26.49
N TYR A 40 33.38 -4.78 26.73
CA TYR A 40 32.59 -5.74 25.96
C TYR A 40 31.44 -6.29 26.82
N LEU A 41 30.21 -5.99 26.41
CA LEU A 41 28.95 -6.35 27.07
C LEU A 41 27.99 -7.13 26.16
N SER A 42 28.44 -7.47 24.95
CA SER A 42 27.65 -8.17 23.94
C SER A 42 27.19 -9.57 24.36
N ASP A 43 26.19 -10.12 23.68
CA ASP A 43 25.67 -11.47 23.91
C ASP A 43 25.21 -11.72 25.37
N ASN A 44 24.48 -10.76 25.95
CA ASN A 44 23.85 -10.88 27.26
C ASN A 44 22.32 -10.74 27.13
N LYS A 45 21.63 -10.35 28.20
CA LYS A 45 20.16 -10.18 28.26
C LYS A 45 19.80 -8.84 28.90
N PHE A 46 20.59 -7.80 28.65
CA PHE A 46 20.35 -6.48 29.24
C PHE A 46 19.14 -5.82 28.57
N GLU A 47 18.08 -5.58 29.33
CA GLU A 47 16.90 -4.87 28.83
C GLU A 47 17.09 -3.34 28.80
N ASN A 48 17.82 -2.83 29.80
CA ASN A 48 18.13 -1.41 29.95
C ASN A 48 19.52 -1.26 30.58
N LEU A 49 20.19 -0.14 30.26
CA LEU A 49 21.40 0.28 30.94
C LEU A 49 21.04 1.21 32.11
N PRO A 50 21.55 0.98 33.34
CA PRO A 50 21.33 1.92 34.43
C PRO A 50 21.82 3.33 34.08
N GLU A 51 21.11 4.35 34.55
CA GLU A 51 21.51 5.74 34.35
C GLU A 51 22.89 5.99 34.96
N GLY A 52 23.80 6.60 34.19
CA GLY A 52 25.16 6.87 34.63
C GLY A 52 26.04 5.63 34.83
N ILE A 53 25.69 4.46 34.27
CA ILE A 53 26.48 3.23 34.40
C ILE A 53 27.93 3.38 33.90
N PHE A 54 28.16 4.26 32.92
CA PHE A 54 29.48 4.56 32.34
C PHE A 54 30.14 5.83 32.90
N LYS A 55 29.56 6.39 33.96
CA LYS A 55 30.10 7.56 34.67
C LYS A 55 31.51 7.28 35.20
N GLY A 56 32.41 8.25 34.99
CA GLY A 56 33.81 8.16 35.41
C GLY A 56 34.70 7.25 34.57
N LEU A 57 34.21 6.70 33.44
CA LEU A 57 35.05 5.97 32.46
C LEU A 57 35.66 6.97 31.46
N GLU A 58 36.61 7.77 31.94
CA GLU A 58 37.22 8.90 31.21
C GLU A 58 38.06 8.45 30.01
N GLU A 59 38.73 7.30 30.11
CA GLU A 59 39.60 6.75 29.07
C GLU A 59 38.90 5.78 28.12
N LEU A 60 37.58 5.61 28.23
CA LEU A 60 36.84 4.63 27.42
C LEU A 60 36.89 5.01 25.93
N LEU A 61 37.36 4.09 25.09
CA LEU A 61 37.51 4.24 23.64
C LEU A 61 36.55 3.35 22.87
N ILE A 62 36.35 2.10 23.32
CA ILE A 62 35.57 1.09 22.61
C ILE A 62 34.50 0.52 23.53
N ILE A 63 33.27 0.43 23.02
CA ILE A 63 32.19 -0.31 23.68
C ILE A 63 31.39 -1.17 22.71
N GLU A 64 31.13 -2.41 23.11
CA GLU A 64 30.28 -3.34 22.37
C GLU A 64 29.12 -3.82 23.23
N ILE A 65 27.88 -3.56 22.80
CA ILE A 65 26.66 -3.90 23.57
C ILE A 65 25.59 -4.59 22.70
N PHE A 66 25.95 -5.04 21.51
CA PHE A 66 25.04 -5.75 20.61
C PHE A 66 24.62 -7.14 21.14
N ASN A 67 23.59 -7.72 20.54
CA ASN A 67 22.96 -8.98 20.92
C ASN A 67 22.58 -9.00 22.41
N ASN A 68 21.89 -7.93 22.82
CA ASN A 68 21.22 -7.80 24.10
C ASN A 68 19.71 -7.58 23.86
N GLU A 69 18.96 -7.35 24.92
CA GLU A 69 17.51 -7.08 24.85
C GLU A 69 17.26 -5.56 25.00
N LEU A 70 18.23 -4.73 24.56
CA LEU A 70 18.24 -3.28 24.82
C LEU A 70 17.15 -2.59 24.00
N LYS A 71 16.27 -1.89 24.72
CA LYS A 71 15.16 -1.14 24.13
C LYS A 71 15.62 0.09 23.34
N GLN A 72 16.52 0.85 23.95
CA GLN A 72 17.10 2.06 23.40
C GLN A 72 18.39 2.40 24.15
N VAL A 73 19.27 3.15 23.50
CA VAL A 73 20.37 3.86 24.13
C VAL A 73 19.92 5.32 24.25
N THR A 74 20.09 5.95 25.42
CA THR A 74 19.69 7.36 25.60
C THR A 74 20.83 8.31 25.31
N ILE A 75 20.52 9.57 25.03
CA ILE A 75 21.55 10.59 24.73
C ILE A 75 22.52 10.79 25.91
N ASP A 76 22.03 10.62 27.14
CA ASP A 76 22.85 10.77 28.35
C ASP A 76 23.71 9.53 28.65
N THR A 77 23.46 8.39 28.01
CA THR A 77 24.16 7.12 28.30
C THR A 77 25.68 7.26 28.14
N PHE A 78 26.15 8.02 27.15
CA PHE A 78 27.58 8.20 26.85
C PHE A 78 28.08 9.63 26.98
N LYS A 79 27.30 10.52 27.61
CA LYS A 79 27.58 11.96 27.67
C LYS A 79 28.90 12.32 28.33
N GLU A 80 29.28 11.59 29.37
CA GLU A 80 30.55 11.82 30.09
C GLU A 80 31.75 11.11 29.42
N ASN A 81 31.52 10.18 28.47
CA ASN A 81 32.56 9.41 27.81
C ASN A 81 33.10 10.14 26.57
N GLN A 82 33.75 11.30 26.79
CA GLN A 82 34.23 12.18 25.73
C GLN A 82 35.31 11.54 24.83
N ARG A 83 36.01 10.50 25.30
CA ARG A 83 37.01 9.78 24.52
C ARG A 83 36.47 8.61 23.70
N LEU A 84 35.20 8.23 23.87
CA LEU A 84 34.59 7.11 23.15
C LEU A 84 34.65 7.33 21.63
N ARG A 85 35.25 6.38 20.91
CA ARG A 85 35.47 6.42 19.46
C ARG A 85 34.74 5.31 18.72
N THR A 86 34.54 4.15 19.33
CA THR A 86 33.93 3.01 18.65
C THR A 86 32.77 2.49 19.49
N MET A 87 31.59 2.38 18.87
CA MET A 87 30.42 1.73 19.45
C MET A 87 29.92 0.62 18.52
N SER A 88 29.58 -0.53 19.09
CA SER A 88 28.93 -1.62 18.37
C SER A 88 27.58 -1.94 19.01
N LEU A 89 26.49 -1.67 18.29
CA LEU A 89 25.10 -1.72 18.78
C LEU A 89 24.24 -2.65 17.92
N ASP A 90 22.99 -2.87 18.30
CA ASP A 90 22.08 -3.76 17.55
C ASP A 90 21.59 -3.14 16.24
N THR A 91 21.20 -1.87 16.27
CA THR A 91 20.58 -1.19 15.13
C THR A 91 21.27 0.12 14.77
N ASN A 92 21.25 0.46 13.49
CA ASN A 92 21.70 1.75 12.99
C ASN A 92 21.00 2.96 13.66
N LEU A 93 19.74 2.81 14.11
CA LEU A 93 19.00 3.88 14.80
C LEU A 93 19.54 4.17 16.20
N MET A 94 20.17 3.20 16.88
CA MET A 94 20.82 3.45 18.18
C MET A 94 22.13 4.24 18.02
N CYS A 95 22.77 4.18 16.84
CA CYS A 95 23.97 4.96 16.53
C CYS A 95 23.67 6.47 16.38
N CYS A 96 22.42 6.87 16.21
CA CYS A 96 22.02 8.27 16.02
C CYS A 96 22.36 9.18 17.21
N HIS A 97 22.61 8.60 18.39
CA HIS A 97 23.09 9.34 19.57
C HIS A 97 24.58 9.70 19.50
N MET A 98 25.32 9.17 18.52
CA MET A 98 26.73 9.43 18.33
C MET A 98 26.93 10.67 17.44
N HIS A 99 27.23 11.81 18.07
CA HIS A 99 27.48 13.07 17.36
C HIS A 99 28.96 13.39 17.14
N LYS A 100 29.88 12.45 17.40
CA LYS A 100 31.33 12.70 17.26
C LYS A 100 31.80 12.50 15.83
N GLU A 101 32.50 13.50 15.30
CA GLU A 101 33.08 13.47 13.94
C GLU A 101 34.09 12.31 13.75
N ASP A 102 34.88 11.98 14.77
CA ASP A 102 35.83 10.85 14.78
C ASP A 102 35.22 9.53 15.31
N GLY A 103 33.89 9.49 15.47
CA GLY A 103 33.16 8.36 16.04
C GLY A 103 32.77 7.33 14.98
N ASP A 104 33.21 6.09 15.16
CA ASP A 104 32.75 4.93 14.39
C ASP A 104 31.63 4.20 15.14
N CYS A 105 30.49 4.01 14.49
CA CYS A 105 29.38 3.22 15.04
C CYS A 105 29.03 2.09 14.10
N SER A 106 29.30 0.87 14.54
CA SER A 106 28.92 -0.35 13.84
C SER A 106 27.62 -0.92 14.41
N PHE A 107 26.85 -1.62 13.57
CA PHE A 107 25.58 -2.21 13.95
C PHE A 107 25.37 -3.57 13.29
N ILE A 108 24.59 -4.45 13.94
CA ILE A 108 24.25 -5.77 13.38
C ILE A 108 23.16 -5.65 12.31
N HIS A 109 22.10 -4.92 12.62
CA HIS A 109 20.92 -4.81 11.78
C HIS A 109 20.77 -3.38 11.25
N ASN A 110 20.65 -3.27 9.92
CA ASN A 110 20.30 -2.02 9.27
C ASN A 110 18.78 -1.92 9.17
N ASP A 111 18.17 -0.86 9.70
CA ASP A 111 16.78 -0.55 9.38
C ASP A 111 16.71 0.01 7.95
N ASP A 112 16.12 -0.77 7.04
CA ASP A 112 16.02 -0.41 5.62
C ASP A 112 14.94 0.66 5.37
N PHE A 113 14.05 0.91 6.35
CA PHE A 113 12.96 1.86 6.20
C PHE A 113 13.36 3.25 6.70
N ALA A 114 13.96 3.34 7.89
CA ALA A 114 14.19 4.62 8.58
C ALA A 114 15.67 5.04 8.64
N ASN A 115 15.88 6.31 8.96
CA ASN A 115 17.18 6.86 9.38
C ASN A 115 16.98 7.69 10.66
N CYS A 116 18.06 8.31 11.16
CA CYS A 116 18.01 9.09 12.39
C CYS A 116 16.94 10.19 12.37
N GLU A 117 16.81 10.88 11.24
CA GLU A 117 15.98 12.07 11.11
C GLU A 117 14.54 11.76 10.70
N SER A 118 14.26 10.61 10.08
CA SER A 118 12.97 10.37 9.44
C SER A 118 12.59 8.90 9.38
N MET A 119 11.27 8.66 9.34
CA MET A 119 10.71 7.32 9.29
C MET A 119 10.94 6.64 7.92
N PHE A 120 11.16 7.43 6.87
CA PHE A 120 11.52 6.96 5.53
C PHE A 120 12.85 7.57 5.08
N LYS A 121 13.89 6.74 4.94
CA LYS A 121 15.22 7.17 4.47
C LYS A 121 15.15 7.90 3.14
N SER A 122 14.37 7.37 2.20
CA SER A 122 14.20 7.92 0.86
C SER A 122 13.04 8.92 0.80
N SER A 123 13.29 10.04 0.11
CA SER A 123 12.27 11.09 -0.08
C SER A 123 11.10 10.65 -0.95
N THR A 124 11.28 9.63 -1.81
CA THR A 124 10.26 9.21 -2.77
C THR A 124 9.11 8.42 -2.11
N PRO A 125 9.36 7.34 -1.33
CA PRO A 125 8.31 6.70 -0.51
C PRO A 125 7.53 7.69 0.36
N ARG A 126 8.23 8.66 0.94
CA ARG A 126 7.63 9.70 1.78
C ARG A 126 6.60 10.55 1.03
N LYS A 127 6.91 10.96 -0.20
CA LYS A 127 5.99 11.71 -1.06
C LYS A 127 4.85 10.82 -1.57
N SER A 128 5.13 9.56 -1.91
CA SER A 128 4.12 8.66 -2.47
C SER A 128 3.01 8.32 -1.47
N ILE A 129 3.31 8.23 -0.17
CA ILE A 129 2.31 7.97 0.88
C ILE A 129 1.20 9.01 0.88
N TRP A 130 1.55 10.30 0.74
CA TRP A 130 0.56 11.38 0.66
C TRP A 130 -0.29 11.28 -0.61
N VAL A 131 0.35 11.02 -1.75
CA VAL A 131 -0.36 10.90 -3.04
C VAL A 131 -1.34 9.73 -3.01
N VAL A 132 -0.85 8.53 -2.67
CA VAL A 132 -1.68 7.31 -2.64
C VAL A 132 -2.71 7.38 -1.53
N GLY A 133 -2.34 7.82 -0.33
CA GLY A 133 -3.26 7.94 0.80
C GLY A 133 -4.42 8.90 0.54
N CYS A 134 -4.14 10.08 0.01
CA CYS A 134 -5.17 11.05 -0.37
C CYS A 134 -6.05 10.52 -1.52
N LEU A 135 -5.45 9.90 -2.54
CA LEU A 135 -6.21 9.39 -3.69
C LEU A 135 -7.14 8.24 -3.29
N SER A 136 -6.68 7.33 -2.43
CA SER A 136 -7.52 6.26 -1.85
C SER A 136 -8.67 6.84 -1.02
N LEU A 137 -8.39 7.77 -0.10
CA LEU A 137 -9.43 8.32 0.77
C LEU A 137 -10.48 9.14 -0.01
N VAL A 138 -10.04 10.05 -0.88
CA VAL A 138 -10.94 10.87 -1.71
C VAL A 138 -11.71 9.99 -2.69
N GLY A 139 -11.04 9.02 -3.31
CA GLY A 139 -11.66 8.06 -4.22
C GLY A 139 -12.76 7.25 -3.54
N SER A 140 -12.50 6.74 -2.34
CA SER A 140 -13.49 6.00 -1.54
C SER A 140 -14.69 6.87 -1.17
N VAL A 141 -14.47 8.09 -0.68
CA VAL A 141 -15.56 9.04 -0.35
C VAL A 141 -16.39 9.35 -1.60
N PHE A 142 -15.73 9.57 -2.73
CA PHE A 142 -16.41 9.80 -4.00
C PHE A 142 -17.29 8.60 -4.40
N VAL A 143 -16.78 7.37 -4.33
CA VAL A 143 -17.55 6.16 -4.67
C VAL A 143 -18.78 6.01 -3.77
N ILE A 144 -18.59 6.20 -2.46
CA ILE A 144 -19.68 6.13 -1.47
C ILE A 144 -20.77 7.15 -1.79
N THR A 145 -20.37 8.41 -2.03
CA THR A 145 -21.28 9.50 -2.33
C THR A 145 -22.01 9.28 -3.66
N TRP A 146 -21.26 8.92 -4.71
CA TRP A 146 -21.78 8.69 -6.05
C TRP A 146 -22.85 7.59 -6.05
N ARG A 147 -22.54 6.43 -5.46
CA ARG A 147 -23.43 5.28 -5.44
C ARG A 147 -24.63 5.46 -4.50
N SER A 148 -24.53 6.35 -3.51
CA SER A 148 -25.66 6.71 -2.64
C SER A 148 -26.67 7.62 -3.34
N ILE A 149 -26.19 8.52 -4.21
CA ILE A 149 -27.03 9.44 -4.98
C ILE A 149 -27.61 8.76 -6.22
N PHE A 150 -26.75 8.13 -7.02
CA PHE A 150 -27.11 7.47 -8.27
C PHE A 150 -27.34 5.98 -8.02
N LYS A 151 -28.58 5.63 -7.70
CA LYS A 151 -28.97 4.23 -7.48
C LYS A 151 -28.79 3.43 -8.77
N ASP A 152 -27.97 2.39 -8.70
CA ASP A 152 -27.79 1.43 -9.79
C ASP A 152 -28.93 0.41 -9.83
N THR A 153 -29.18 -0.13 -11.03
CA THR A 153 -30.17 -1.20 -11.25
C THR A 153 -29.75 -2.49 -10.56
N ASN A 154 -28.45 -2.80 -10.57
CA ASN A 154 -27.89 -3.92 -9.81
C ASN A 154 -27.53 -3.46 -8.38
N THR A 155 -28.53 -3.50 -7.51
CA THR A 155 -28.39 -3.08 -6.10
C THR A 155 -27.38 -3.93 -5.33
N VAL A 156 -27.31 -5.23 -5.60
CA VAL A 156 -26.37 -6.18 -4.99
C VAL A 156 -24.93 -5.81 -5.29
N GLN A 157 -24.60 -5.58 -6.56
CA GLN A 157 -23.27 -5.16 -6.96
C GLN A 157 -22.90 -3.80 -6.36
N SER A 158 -23.86 -2.86 -6.28
CA SER A 158 -23.61 -1.56 -5.66
C SER A 158 -23.28 -1.67 -4.17
N ILE A 159 -23.94 -2.57 -3.43
CA ILE A 159 -23.65 -2.82 -2.01
C ILE A 159 -22.23 -3.35 -1.82
N MET A 160 -21.82 -4.37 -2.60
CA MET A 160 -20.46 -4.92 -2.48
C MET A 160 -19.38 -3.87 -2.77
N LEU A 161 -19.60 -3.02 -3.78
CA LEU A 161 -18.68 -1.93 -4.12
C LEU A 161 -18.65 -0.82 -3.06
N LEU A 162 -19.75 -0.60 -2.34
CA LEU A 162 -19.79 0.33 -1.20
C LEU A 162 -18.91 -0.18 -0.05
N HIS A 163 -19.04 -1.47 0.31
CA HIS A 163 -18.18 -2.09 1.33
C HIS A 163 -16.71 -2.09 0.91
N LEU A 164 -16.42 -2.29 -0.39
CA LEU A 164 -15.06 -2.22 -0.92
C LEU A 164 -14.47 -0.81 -0.79
N ALA A 165 -15.26 0.23 -1.10
CA ALA A 165 -14.83 1.62 -0.93
C ALA A 165 -14.55 1.96 0.55
N VAL A 166 -15.35 1.45 1.49
CA VAL A 166 -15.08 1.61 2.93
C VAL A 166 -13.75 0.95 3.31
N SER A 167 -13.51 -0.28 2.84
CA SER A 167 -12.26 -0.99 3.07
C SER A 167 -11.06 -0.22 2.52
N ASP A 168 -11.11 0.22 1.26
CA ASP A 168 -10.05 1.00 0.61
C ASP A 168 -9.81 2.37 1.29
N GLY A 169 -10.86 2.95 1.86
CA GLY A 169 -10.75 4.19 2.65
C GLY A 169 -9.94 4.00 3.93
N LEU A 170 -10.02 2.82 4.57
CA LEU A 170 -9.20 2.48 5.73
C LEU A 170 -7.71 2.40 5.36
N MET A 171 -7.36 1.87 4.18
CA MET A 171 -5.97 1.89 3.68
C MET A 171 -5.48 3.34 3.49
N GLY A 172 -6.33 4.21 2.94
CA GLY A 172 -6.03 5.64 2.82
C GLY A 172 -5.76 6.30 4.18
N ALA A 173 -6.61 6.03 5.18
CA ALA A 173 -6.42 6.54 6.55
C ALA A 173 -5.14 6.02 7.22
N TYR A 174 -4.79 4.74 6.99
CA TYR A 174 -3.53 4.14 7.42
C TYR A 174 -2.32 4.90 6.84
N LEU A 175 -2.29 5.12 5.52
CA LEU A 175 -1.20 5.85 4.86
C LEU A 175 -1.07 7.29 5.36
N ILE A 176 -2.18 8.01 5.48
CA ILE A 176 -2.18 9.37 6.01
C ILE A 176 -1.63 9.40 7.44
N THR A 177 -1.98 8.41 8.28
CA THR A 177 -1.45 8.28 9.64
C THR A 177 0.08 8.17 9.62
N LEU A 178 0.64 7.31 8.76
CA LEU A 178 2.10 7.20 8.61
C LEU A 178 2.74 8.49 8.13
N GLY A 179 2.12 9.18 7.15
CA GLY A 179 2.60 10.46 6.65
C GLY A 179 2.61 11.55 7.72
N VAL A 180 1.56 11.61 8.56
CA VAL A 180 1.50 12.54 9.70
C VAL A 180 2.57 12.23 10.73
N LYS A 181 2.79 10.95 11.05
CA LYS A 181 3.85 10.55 12.00
C LYS A 181 5.25 10.88 11.49
N ASP A 182 5.53 10.66 10.21
CA ASP A 182 6.81 11.08 9.59
C ASP A 182 7.00 12.60 9.67
N LEU A 183 5.95 13.41 9.44
CA LEU A 183 6.04 14.86 9.55
C LEU A 183 6.31 15.33 10.99
N LEU A 184 5.62 14.72 11.97
CA LEU A 184 5.74 15.12 13.37
C LEU A 184 7.11 14.80 13.98
N TRP A 185 7.75 13.71 13.53
CA TRP A 185 9.01 13.22 14.09
C TRP A 185 10.22 13.54 13.23
N ARG A 186 10.08 14.47 12.28
CA ARG A 186 11.15 14.83 11.37
C ARG A 186 12.28 15.55 12.10
N GLY A 187 13.51 15.16 11.82
CA GLY A 187 14.74 15.62 12.47
C GLY A 187 15.18 14.74 13.63
N GLU A 188 14.24 14.06 14.31
CA GLU A 188 14.52 13.33 15.56
C GLU A 188 13.77 11.99 15.67
N TYR A 189 13.52 11.31 14.56
CA TYR A 189 12.74 10.08 14.50
C TYR A 189 13.25 8.97 15.43
N TYR A 190 14.58 8.83 15.54
CA TYR A 190 15.22 7.83 16.39
C TYR A 190 14.76 7.87 17.86
N LEU A 191 14.40 9.04 18.40
CA LEU A 191 13.87 9.19 19.77
C LEU A 191 12.45 8.62 19.94
N HIS A 192 11.71 8.52 18.83
CA HIS A 192 10.31 8.08 18.83
C HIS A 192 10.13 6.64 18.35
N ASN A 193 11.11 6.10 17.60
CA ASN A 193 11.07 4.76 16.99
C ASN A 193 10.61 3.67 17.96
N PHE A 194 11.25 3.59 19.12
CA PHE A 194 10.95 2.55 20.12
C PHE A 194 9.52 2.65 20.66
N LYS A 195 9.11 3.84 21.11
CA LYS A 195 7.76 4.08 21.66
C LYS A 195 6.66 3.89 20.61
N TRP A 196 6.96 4.20 19.35
CA TRP A 196 6.04 3.94 18.24
C TRP A 196 5.85 2.44 18.02
N ARG A 197 6.93 1.70 17.73
CA ARG A 197 6.88 0.27 17.36
C ARG A 197 6.38 -0.64 18.48
N SER A 198 6.68 -0.30 19.74
CA SER A 198 6.16 -1.03 20.90
C SER A 198 4.78 -0.57 21.37
N GLY A 199 4.29 0.57 20.86
CA GLY A 199 3.06 1.20 21.33
C GLY A 199 1.79 0.67 20.68
N LEU A 200 0.66 0.90 21.34
CA LEU A 200 -0.68 0.61 20.80
C LEU A 200 -0.97 1.37 19.50
N GLY A 201 -0.39 2.56 19.31
CA GLY A 201 -0.57 3.35 18.10
C GLY A 201 -0.12 2.59 16.84
N CYS A 202 1.03 1.94 16.89
CA CYS A 202 1.52 1.13 15.78
C CYS A 202 0.68 -0.13 15.58
N GLN A 203 0.26 -0.80 16.66
CA GLN A 203 -0.61 -1.98 16.56
C GLN A 203 -1.95 -1.67 15.90
N ILE A 204 -2.64 -0.60 16.31
CA ILE A 204 -3.92 -0.21 15.71
C ILE A 204 -3.74 0.20 14.25
N THR A 205 -2.66 0.94 13.94
CA THR A 205 -2.34 1.37 12.58
C THR A 205 -2.08 0.15 11.68
N GLY A 206 -1.28 -0.80 12.16
CA GLY A 206 -1.01 -2.06 11.47
C GLY A 206 -2.24 -2.94 11.28
N ALA A 207 -3.02 -3.16 12.34
CA ALA A 207 -4.27 -3.91 12.27
C ALA A 207 -5.28 -3.28 11.30
N THR A 208 -5.33 -1.95 11.23
CA THR A 208 -6.17 -1.24 10.25
C THR A 208 -5.73 -1.53 8.82
N SER A 209 -4.42 -1.54 8.55
CA SER A 209 -3.88 -1.87 7.23
C SER A 209 -4.21 -3.31 6.82
N LEU A 210 -4.07 -4.27 7.75
CA LEU A 210 -4.37 -5.68 7.49
C LEU A 210 -5.86 -5.91 7.30
N LEU A 211 -6.71 -5.30 8.15
CA LEU A 211 -8.16 -5.35 8.01
C LEU A 211 -8.58 -4.87 6.62
N SER A 212 -8.03 -3.73 6.18
CA SER A 212 -8.33 -3.14 4.88
C SER A 212 -7.90 -4.02 3.72
N SER A 213 -6.66 -4.53 3.71
CA SER A 213 -6.17 -5.34 2.59
C SER A 213 -6.93 -6.66 2.44
N GLU A 214 -7.17 -7.35 3.56
CA GLU A 214 -7.82 -8.67 3.55
C GLU A 214 -9.32 -8.58 3.24
N VAL A 215 -10.02 -7.60 3.82
CA VAL A 215 -11.44 -7.35 3.51
C VAL A 215 -11.61 -6.96 2.05
N SER A 216 -10.75 -6.08 1.51
CA SER A 216 -10.81 -5.70 0.10
C SER A 216 -10.64 -6.93 -0.81
N LEU A 217 -9.69 -7.82 -0.55
CA LEU A 217 -9.47 -9.01 -1.38
C LEU A 217 -10.62 -10.02 -1.28
N MET A 218 -11.14 -10.27 -0.08
CA MET A 218 -12.32 -11.13 0.12
C MET A 218 -13.57 -10.57 -0.57
N LEU A 219 -13.77 -9.24 -0.56
CA LEU A 219 -14.87 -8.59 -1.28
C LEU A 219 -14.69 -8.70 -2.80
N MET A 220 -13.46 -8.55 -3.32
CA MET A 220 -13.18 -8.78 -4.74
C MET A 220 -13.45 -10.24 -5.15
N ALA A 221 -13.13 -11.21 -4.30
CA ALA A 221 -13.49 -12.61 -4.51
C ALA A 221 -15.03 -12.79 -4.53
N LEU A 222 -15.76 -12.18 -3.60
CA LEU A 222 -17.23 -12.24 -3.57
C LEU A 222 -17.87 -11.62 -4.84
N ILE A 223 -17.38 -10.46 -5.28
CA ILE A 223 -17.82 -9.81 -6.54
C ILE A 223 -17.56 -10.73 -7.74
N SER A 224 -16.40 -11.40 -7.75
CA SER A 224 -16.02 -12.33 -8.81
C SER A 224 -16.90 -13.58 -8.82
N ALA A 225 -17.23 -14.11 -7.63
CA ALA A 225 -18.12 -15.26 -7.46
C ALA A 225 -19.55 -14.95 -7.94
N ASP A 226 -20.11 -13.80 -7.55
CA ASP A 226 -21.44 -13.36 -8.00
C ASP A 226 -21.48 -13.22 -9.54
N ARG A 227 -20.46 -12.59 -10.12
CA ARG A 227 -20.35 -12.45 -11.59
C ARG A 227 -20.21 -13.78 -12.29
N LEU A 228 -19.35 -14.68 -11.78
CA LEU A 228 -19.15 -16.01 -12.36
C LEU A 228 -20.47 -16.77 -12.41
N LYS A 229 -21.21 -16.77 -11.30
CA LYS A 229 -22.53 -17.41 -11.23
C LYS A 229 -23.50 -16.81 -12.25
N ASN A 230 -23.67 -15.49 -12.23
CA ASN A 230 -24.69 -14.81 -13.03
C ASN A 230 -24.40 -14.84 -14.55
N ILE A 231 -23.13 -14.89 -14.96
CA ILE A 231 -22.73 -14.88 -16.38
C ILE A 231 -22.58 -16.31 -16.93
N VAL A 232 -21.87 -17.19 -16.22
CA VAL A 232 -21.52 -18.53 -16.74
C VAL A 232 -22.61 -19.56 -16.44
N PHE A 233 -23.33 -19.42 -15.33
CA PHE A 233 -24.37 -20.36 -14.89
C PHE A 233 -25.73 -19.69 -14.67
N PRO A 234 -26.30 -19.01 -15.67
CA PRO A 234 -27.48 -18.15 -15.51
C PRO A 234 -28.74 -18.88 -15.01
N PHE A 235 -28.84 -20.20 -15.21
CA PHE A 235 -30.00 -21.01 -14.84
C PHE A 235 -29.80 -21.88 -13.59
N ARG A 236 -28.61 -21.88 -12.96
CA ARG A 236 -28.33 -22.67 -11.76
C ARG A 236 -28.45 -21.82 -10.49
N GLY A 237 -29.66 -21.80 -9.93
CA GLY A 237 -29.99 -21.16 -8.65
C GLY A 237 -30.34 -19.67 -8.77
N GLY A 238 -31.05 -19.14 -7.77
CA GLY A 238 -31.48 -17.73 -7.76
C GLY A 238 -30.33 -16.73 -7.62
N ALA A 239 -30.51 -15.53 -8.15
CA ALA A 239 -29.58 -14.41 -7.95
C ALA A 239 -29.42 -14.09 -6.45
N LEU A 240 -28.26 -13.55 -6.08
CA LEU A 240 -28.00 -13.18 -4.69
C LEU A 240 -29.00 -12.10 -4.24
N SER A 241 -29.64 -12.28 -3.09
CA SER A 241 -30.56 -11.27 -2.56
C SER A 241 -29.81 -10.17 -1.82
N ARG A 242 -30.43 -8.99 -1.71
CA ARG A 242 -29.87 -7.85 -0.97
C ARG A 242 -29.52 -8.21 0.48
N ASN A 243 -30.39 -8.94 1.16
CA ASN A 243 -30.17 -9.32 2.56
C ASN A 243 -29.00 -10.29 2.69
N MET A 244 -28.91 -11.29 1.80
CA MET A 244 -27.80 -12.24 1.78
C MET A 244 -26.47 -11.54 1.45
N THR A 245 -26.50 -10.53 0.59
CA THR A 245 -25.30 -9.72 0.27
C THR A 245 -24.75 -9.00 1.51
N HIS A 246 -25.62 -8.35 2.31
CA HIS A 246 -25.19 -7.71 3.55
C HIS A 246 -24.68 -8.73 4.58
N ILE A 247 -25.29 -9.91 4.67
CA ILE A 247 -24.83 -11.00 5.55
C ILE A 247 -23.43 -11.44 5.14
N PHE A 248 -23.19 -11.72 3.85
CA PHE A 248 -21.85 -12.10 3.38
C PHE A 248 -20.82 -11.00 3.60
N CYS A 249 -21.16 -9.74 3.35
CA CYS A 249 -20.27 -8.62 3.64
C CYS A 249 -19.96 -8.54 5.15
N ALA A 250 -20.95 -8.70 6.02
CA ALA A 250 -20.76 -8.69 7.48
C ALA A 250 -19.86 -9.84 7.94
N ILE A 251 -20.01 -11.04 7.36
CA ILE A 251 -19.13 -12.19 7.64
C ILE A 251 -17.70 -11.87 7.21
N ILE A 252 -17.50 -11.29 6.02
CA ILE A 252 -16.17 -10.90 5.53
C ILE A 252 -15.53 -9.88 6.48
N TRP A 253 -16.29 -8.87 6.93
CA TRP A 253 -15.81 -7.89 7.91
C TRP A 253 -15.46 -8.54 9.25
N LEU A 254 -16.27 -9.48 9.72
CA LEU A 254 -15.98 -10.22 10.95
C LEU A 254 -14.69 -11.05 10.82
N VAL A 255 -14.54 -11.80 9.73
CA VAL A 255 -13.32 -12.59 9.47
C VAL A 255 -12.10 -11.68 9.38
N GLY A 256 -12.19 -10.59 8.62
CA GLY A 256 -11.11 -9.60 8.51
C GLY A 256 -10.75 -8.98 9.86
N PHE A 257 -11.74 -8.65 10.68
CA PHE A 257 -11.52 -8.11 12.03
C PHE A 257 -10.82 -9.12 12.93
N LEU A 258 -11.26 -10.39 12.91
CA LEU A 258 -10.59 -11.45 13.66
C LEU A 258 -9.14 -11.61 13.19
N LEU A 259 -8.88 -11.68 11.88
CA LEU A 259 -7.52 -11.79 11.35
C LEU A 259 -6.64 -10.59 11.72
N ALA A 260 -7.18 -9.38 11.70
CA ALA A 260 -6.45 -8.16 12.00
C ALA A 260 -6.17 -7.97 13.50
N PHE A 261 -7.14 -8.23 14.37
CA PHE A 261 -7.00 -7.90 15.79
C PHE A 261 -6.53 -9.11 16.63
N PHE A 262 -6.55 -10.33 16.10
CA PHE A 262 -6.09 -11.51 16.82
C PHE A 262 -4.65 -11.41 17.34
N PRO A 263 -3.67 -10.89 16.59
CA PRO A 263 -2.30 -10.74 17.09
C PRO A 263 -2.14 -9.76 18.27
N MET A 264 -3.16 -8.94 18.56
CA MET A 264 -3.12 -7.96 19.65
C MET A 264 -3.51 -8.53 21.02
N PHE A 265 -4.03 -9.76 21.11
CA PHE A 265 -4.48 -10.37 22.38
C PHE A 265 -3.34 -10.73 23.36
N GLY A 266 -2.11 -10.28 23.13
CA GLY A 266 -1.01 -10.44 24.07
C GLY A 266 -0.51 -11.88 24.22
N LEU A 267 -0.76 -12.74 23.22
CA LEU A 267 -0.20 -14.08 23.20
C LEU A 267 1.32 -14.01 23.02
N LYS A 268 2.05 -14.82 23.79
CA LYS A 268 3.52 -14.90 23.70
C LYS A 268 4.01 -15.20 22.27
N TYR A 269 3.23 -15.93 21.48
CA TYR A 269 3.50 -16.23 20.07
C TYR A 269 3.63 -14.98 19.17
N PHE A 270 3.00 -13.86 19.55
CA PHE A 270 3.01 -12.60 18.80
C PHE A 270 3.91 -11.52 19.42
N GLN A 271 4.65 -11.88 20.47
CA GLN A 271 5.51 -10.98 21.20
C GLN A 271 6.93 -11.51 21.16
N ASP A 272 7.80 -10.80 20.46
CA ASP A 272 9.21 -11.07 20.54
C ASP A 272 9.77 -10.38 21.79
N LEU A 273 10.01 -11.17 22.83
CA LEU A 273 10.54 -10.69 24.10
C LEU A 273 12.01 -10.27 24.00
N GLU A 274 12.77 -10.81 23.04
CA GLU A 274 14.18 -10.49 22.87
C GLU A 274 14.38 -9.24 21.99
N ALA A 275 13.56 -9.07 20.94
CA ALA A 275 13.62 -7.88 20.06
C ALA A 275 12.70 -6.72 20.47
N TYR A 276 11.87 -6.88 21.50
CA TYR A 276 10.89 -5.91 22.02
C TYR A 276 9.90 -5.34 20.98
N HIS A 277 9.78 -5.99 19.82
CA HIS A 277 8.80 -5.67 18.81
C HIS A 277 7.57 -6.55 18.99
N ILE A 278 6.40 -5.92 19.06
CA ILE A 278 5.11 -6.61 19.01
C ILE A 278 4.84 -6.96 17.54
N TYR A 279 3.98 -7.94 17.26
CA TYR A 279 3.66 -8.42 15.91
C TYR A 279 3.61 -7.34 14.80
N TYR A 280 2.88 -6.24 15.02
CA TYR A 280 2.80 -5.12 14.07
C TYR A 280 4.03 -4.21 14.07
N GLY A 281 4.75 -4.11 15.19
CA GLY A 281 5.94 -3.28 15.38
C GLY A 281 7.23 -3.81 14.74
N LYS A 282 7.16 -4.84 13.90
CA LYS A 282 8.31 -5.41 13.18
C LYS A 282 8.94 -4.44 12.17
N SER A 283 8.17 -3.47 11.69
CA SER A 283 8.63 -2.41 10.80
C SER A 283 8.12 -1.05 11.28
N VAL A 284 8.78 0.02 10.84
CA VAL A 284 8.37 1.41 11.17
C VAL A 284 6.99 1.78 10.62
N VAL A 285 6.57 1.09 9.55
CA VAL A 285 5.26 1.25 8.91
C VAL A 285 4.16 0.40 9.55
N CYS A 286 4.48 -0.34 10.61
CA CYS A 286 3.54 -1.16 11.36
C CYS A 286 2.92 -2.31 10.56
N LEU A 287 3.58 -2.77 9.49
CA LEU A 287 3.09 -3.82 8.62
C LEU A 287 3.77 -5.14 9.00
N PRO A 288 3.03 -6.22 9.28
CA PRO A 288 3.59 -7.49 9.72
C PRO A 288 3.88 -8.39 8.50
N LEU A 289 4.41 -7.82 7.42
CA LEU A 289 4.74 -8.53 6.19
C LEU A 289 6.14 -9.15 6.30
N GLN A 290 6.24 -10.46 6.08
CA GLN A 290 7.51 -11.19 6.17
C GLN A 290 8.30 -11.06 4.87
N LEU A 291 9.03 -9.94 4.71
CA LEU A 291 9.96 -9.71 3.58
C LEU A 291 11.44 -9.95 3.94
N SER A 292 11.72 -10.28 5.21
CA SER A 292 13.06 -10.56 5.71
C SER A 292 13.27 -12.07 5.92
N PRO A 293 14.49 -12.60 5.70
CA PRO A 293 14.81 -14.00 5.96
C PRO A 293 14.78 -14.36 7.47
N GLU A 294 14.80 -13.36 8.35
CA GLU A 294 14.74 -13.56 9.80
C GLU A 294 13.34 -13.96 10.26
N LYS A 295 13.20 -15.23 10.66
CA LYS A 295 11.95 -15.82 11.14
C LYS A 295 11.68 -15.41 12.58
N THR A 296 11.06 -14.25 12.74
CA THR A 296 10.64 -13.70 14.03
C THR A 296 9.33 -14.32 14.52
N GLU A 297 9.06 -14.27 15.82
CA GLU A 297 7.83 -14.81 16.41
C GLU A 297 6.55 -14.34 15.67
N GLY A 298 5.63 -15.26 15.39
CA GLY A 298 4.42 -14.99 14.60
C GLY A 298 4.60 -14.93 13.08
N TRP A 299 5.79 -15.23 12.54
CA TRP A 299 6.04 -15.23 11.08
C TRP A 299 5.11 -16.19 10.30
N GLU A 300 4.77 -17.35 10.85
CA GLU A 300 3.91 -18.34 10.16
C GLU A 300 2.51 -17.78 9.94
N TYR A 301 1.99 -17.04 10.92
CA TYR A 301 0.71 -16.35 10.81
C TYR A 301 0.76 -15.28 9.71
N SER A 302 1.78 -14.43 9.70
CA SER A 302 1.99 -13.43 8.64
C SER A 302 2.04 -14.06 7.24
N VAL A 303 2.80 -15.13 7.08
CA VAL A 303 2.91 -15.85 5.79
C VAL A 303 1.58 -16.49 5.41
N SER A 304 0.88 -17.11 6.37
CA SER A 304 -0.41 -17.75 6.11
C SER A 304 -1.46 -16.77 5.60
N VAL A 305 -1.50 -15.56 6.16
CA VAL A 305 -2.45 -14.51 5.74
C VAL A 305 -1.97 -13.83 4.45
N PHE A 306 -0.80 -13.18 4.47
CA PHE A 306 -0.36 -12.35 3.34
C PHE A 306 0.04 -13.12 2.08
N VAL A 307 0.49 -14.37 2.23
CA VAL A 307 0.92 -15.21 1.11
C VAL A 307 -0.10 -16.31 0.86
N GLY A 308 -0.44 -17.11 1.88
CA GLY A 308 -1.32 -18.27 1.73
C GLY A 308 -2.75 -17.92 1.30
N LEU A 309 -3.47 -17.18 2.14
CA LEU A 309 -4.85 -16.78 1.87
C LEU A 309 -4.95 -15.91 0.61
N ASN A 310 -4.05 -14.95 0.45
CA ASN A 310 -4.04 -14.06 -0.71
C ASN A 310 -3.77 -14.80 -2.02
N LEU A 311 -2.84 -15.77 -2.04
CA LEU A 311 -2.63 -16.64 -3.20
C LEU A 311 -3.88 -17.45 -3.54
N PHE A 312 -4.53 -18.05 -2.54
CA PHE A 312 -5.75 -18.82 -2.75
C PHE A 312 -6.87 -17.97 -3.36
N LEU A 313 -7.15 -16.80 -2.78
CA LEU A 313 -8.19 -15.89 -3.26
C LEU A 313 -7.87 -15.36 -4.66
N PHE A 314 -6.61 -15.02 -4.92
CA PHE A 314 -6.17 -14.56 -6.23
C PHE A 314 -6.30 -15.64 -7.32
N MET A 315 -5.94 -16.89 -7.01
CA MET A 315 -6.14 -18.02 -7.91
C MET A 315 -7.62 -18.22 -8.24
N PHE A 316 -8.49 -18.14 -7.22
CA PHE A 316 -9.94 -18.19 -7.41
C PHE A 316 -10.44 -17.08 -8.34
N ILE A 317 -10.06 -15.82 -8.09
CA ILE A 317 -10.44 -14.66 -8.91
C ILE A 317 -9.99 -14.86 -10.36
N THR A 318 -8.75 -15.28 -10.57
CA THR A 318 -8.17 -15.52 -11.89
C THR A 318 -8.95 -16.60 -12.66
N ILE A 319 -9.23 -17.74 -12.03
CA ILE A 319 -9.99 -18.84 -12.63
C ILE A 319 -11.43 -18.41 -12.95
N ALA A 320 -12.08 -17.70 -12.02
CA ALA A 320 -13.44 -17.21 -12.21
C ALA A 320 -13.54 -16.28 -13.43
N TYR A 321 -12.63 -15.32 -13.56
CA TYR A 321 -12.64 -14.42 -14.70
C TYR A 321 -12.21 -15.06 -16.01
N LEU A 322 -11.28 -16.02 -15.99
CA LEU A 322 -10.95 -16.81 -17.17
C LEU A 322 -12.18 -17.57 -17.69
N ALA A 323 -12.95 -18.18 -16.79
CA ALA A 323 -14.21 -18.85 -17.15
C ALA A 323 -15.25 -17.88 -17.72
N ILE A 324 -15.41 -16.68 -17.13
CA ILE A 324 -16.27 -15.62 -17.66
C ILE A 324 -15.84 -15.21 -19.07
N PHE A 325 -14.54 -15.00 -19.28
CA PHE A 325 -13.97 -14.61 -20.57
C PHE A 325 -14.23 -15.68 -21.64
N ILE A 326 -13.93 -16.94 -21.34
CA ILE A 326 -14.17 -18.09 -22.25
C ILE A 326 -15.65 -18.20 -22.60
N SER A 327 -16.54 -18.09 -21.61
CA SER A 327 -17.99 -18.13 -21.82
C SER A 327 -18.44 -17.03 -22.79
N ARG A 328 -17.95 -15.79 -22.62
CA ARG A 328 -18.27 -14.66 -23.50
C ARG A 328 -17.71 -14.82 -24.93
N VAL A 329 -16.47 -15.30 -25.07
CA VAL A 329 -15.87 -15.56 -26.40
C VAL A 329 -16.65 -16.65 -27.14
N ARG A 330 -17.06 -17.71 -26.45
CA ARG A 330 -17.86 -18.80 -27.02
C ARG A 330 -19.21 -18.32 -27.55
N VAL A 331 -19.87 -17.41 -26.83
CA VAL A 331 -21.16 -16.81 -27.25
C VAL A 331 -20.99 -15.82 -28.40
N LYS A 332 -19.87 -15.05 -28.44
CA LYS A 332 -19.59 -14.11 -29.54
C LYS A 332 -19.43 -14.80 -30.89
N ASN A 333 -18.90 -16.03 -30.92
CA ASN A 333 -18.85 -16.84 -32.14
C ASN A 333 -20.23 -17.32 -32.64
N GLN A 334 -21.30 -17.15 -31.85
CA GLN A 334 -22.68 -17.49 -32.23
C GLN A 334 -23.55 -16.29 -32.61
N SER A 335 -23.10 -15.04 -32.46
CA SER A 335 -23.89 -13.84 -32.79
C SER A 335 -23.04 -12.70 -33.36
N ALA A 336 -23.29 -12.38 -34.64
CA ALA A 336 -22.57 -11.37 -35.43
C ALA A 336 -22.82 -9.90 -35.03
N ASN A 337 -23.62 -9.62 -33.98
CA ASN A 337 -24.07 -8.26 -33.66
C ASN A 337 -23.43 -7.63 -32.40
N THR A 338 -22.20 -8.05 -32.05
CA THR A 338 -21.59 -7.75 -30.74
C THR A 338 -20.47 -6.69 -30.81
N GLU A 339 -20.72 -5.53 -31.40
CA GLU A 339 -19.77 -4.39 -31.33
C GLU A 339 -19.93 -3.54 -30.06
N ARG A 340 -21.07 -3.62 -29.36
CA ARG A 340 -21.34 -2.77 -28.19
C ARG A 340 -20.82 -3.32 -26.85
N GLU A 341 -20.40 -4.59 -26.77
CA GLU A 341 -19.96 -5.25 -25.51
C GLU A 341 -18.43 -5.35 -25.31
N SER A 342 -17.59 -4.89 -26.27
CA SER A 342 -16.12 -4.99 -26.14
C SER A 342 -15.54 -4.14 -24.99
N GLY A 343 -16.26 -3.08 -24.56
CA GLY A 343 -15.86 -2.21 -23.46
C GLY A 343 -15.93 -2.85 -22.07
N LEU A 344 -16.83 -3.83 -21.86
CA LEU A 344 -16.98 -4.50 -20.55
C LEU A 344 -15.88 -5.54 -20.33
N ALA A 345 -15.49 -6.30 -21.36
CA ALA A 345 -14.39 -7.26 -21.30
C ALA A 345 -13.02 -6.56 -21.10
N LYS A 346 -12.81 -5.42 -21.77
CA LYS A 346 -11.60 -4.59 -21.63
C LYS A 346 -11.44 -4.05 -20.20
N ARG A 347 -12.53 -3.63 -19.55
CA ARG A 347 -12.53 -3.18 -18.14
C ARG A 347 -12.17 -4.31 -17.16
N VAL A 348 -12.68 -5.51 -17.40
CA VAL A 348 -12.37 -6.70 -16.58
C VAL A 348 -10.89 -7.09 -16.69
N PHE A 349 -10.32 -7.04 -17.89
CA PHE A 349 -8.88 -7.28 -18.09
C PHE A 349 -8.01 -6.31 -17.27
N PHE A 350 -8.32 -5.01 -17.29
CA PHE A 350 -7.55 -4.03 -16.52
C PHE A 350 -7.68 -4.20 -15.01
N ILE A 351 -8.84 -4.59 -14.49
CA ILE A 351 -9.02 -4.90 -13.05
C ILE A 351 -8.12 -6.06 -12.62
N ILE A 352 -8.17 -7.18 -13.35
CA ILE A 352 -7.34 -8.35 -13.05
C ILE A 352 -5.86 -7.99 -13.17
N PHE A 353 -5.49 -7.30 -14.24
CA PHE A 353 -4.11 -6.93 -14.51
C PHE A 353 -3.52 -6.04 -13.41
N THR A 354 -4.28 -5.05 -12.90
CA THR A 354 -3.81 -4.20 -11.80
C THR A 354 -3.62 -4.98 -10.50
N ASP A 355 -4.55 -5.88 -10.16
CA ASP A 355 -4.42 -6.70 -8.95
C ASP A 355 -3.28 -7.72 -9.06
N CYS A 356 -3.11 -8.35 -10.23
CA CYS A 356 -2.00 -9.26 -10.53
C CYS A 356 -0.65 -8.56 -10.33
N LEU A 357 -0.48 -7.38 -10.93
CA LEU A 357 0.79 -6.66 -10.91
C LEU A 357 1.20 -6.23 -9.49
N CYS A 358 0.23 -5.97 -8.62
CA CYS A 358 0.51 -5.54 -7.26
C CYS A 358 0.79 -6.72 -6.32
N TRP A 359 0.07 -7.84 -6.46
CA TRP A 359 0.23 -8.98 -5.53
C TRP A 359 1.28 -10.01 -5.96
N MET A 360 1.49 -10.25 -7.26
CA MET A 360 2.45 -11.24 -7.73
C MET A 360 3.89 -10.99 -7.23
N PRO A 361 4.44 -9.75 -7.30
CA PRO A 361 5.77 -9.47 -6.77
C PRO A 361 5.89 -9.77 -5.27
N ILE A 362 4.84 -9.48 -4.50
CA ILE A 362 4.79 -9.68 -3.05
C ILE A 362 4.82 -11.17 -2.72
N ILE A 363 4.00 -11.96 -3.41
CA ILE A 363 3.95 -13.42 -3.24
C ILE A 363 5.31 -14.03 -3.61
N VAL A 364 5.91 -13.62 -4.74
CA VAL A 364 7.21 -14.14 -5.18
C VAL A 364 8.32 -13.80 -4.17
N ILE A 365 8.39 -12.55 -3.71
CA ILE A 365 9.40 -12.11 -2.75
C ILE A 365 9.19 -12.78 -1.39
N GLY A 366 7.94 -12.88 -0.92
CA GLY A 366 7.60 -13.58 0.32
C GLY A 366 8.00 -15.07 0.26
N MET A 367 7.73 -15.75 -0.84
CA MET A 367 8.15 -17.14 -1.05
C MET A 367 9.68 -17.29 -1.05
N ARG A 368 10.40 -16.41 -1.77
CA ARG A 368 11.87 -16.43 -1.77
C ARG A 368 12.44 -16.15 -0.39
N SER A 369 11.88 -15.19 0.35
CA SER A 369 12.29 -14.86 1.72
C SER A 369 12.13 -16.02 2.71
N VAL A 370 11.18 -16.94 2.46
CA VAL A 370 10.96 -18.12 3.31
C VAL A 370 11.86 -19.29 2.91
N LEU A 371 12.10 -19.48 1.60
CA LEU A 371 12.87 -20.59 1.05
C LEU A 371 14.39 -20.36 1.09
N GLU A 372 14.83 -19.12 0.87
CA GLU A 372 16.24 -18.73 0.77
C GLU A 372 16.69 -18.00 2.05
N LYS A 373 17.55 -18.63 2.86
CA LYS A 373 18.05 -18.05 4.12
C LYS A 373 18.86 -16.75 3.94
N ASN A 374 19.46 -16.55 2.77
CA ASN A 374 20.35 -15.41 2.49
C ASN A 374 19.69 -14.36 1.58
N TYR A 375 18.42 -14.55 1.20
CA TYR A 375 17.74 -13.62 0.32
C TYR A 375 17.35 -12.36 1.11
N LYS A 376 17.88 -11.22 0.68
CA LYS A 376 17.43 -9.89 1.13
C LYS A 376 16.89 -9.14 -0.08
N PRO A 377 15.72 -8.50 0.01
CA PRO A 377 15.21 -7.64 -1.06
C PRO A 377 16.26 -6.58 -1.43
N PRO A 378 16.51 -6.33 -2.72
CA PRO A 378 17.52 -5.36 -3.13
C PRO A 378 17.09 -3.93 -2.79
N GLY A 379 17.98 -3.19 -2.11
CA GLY A 379 17.79 -1.78 -1.78
C GLY A 379 16.47 -1.50 -1.06
N ASP A 380 15.77 -0.43 -1.48
CA ASP A 380 14.53 0.02 -0.84
C ASP A 380 13.28 -0.76 -1.31
N LEU A 381 13.43 -1.90 -1.98
CA LEU A 381 12.30 -2.61 -2.61
C LEU A 381 11.21 -3.00 -1.60
N ALA A 382 11.60 -3.45 -0.41
CA ALA A 382 10.65 -3.78 0.65
C ALA A 382 9.83 -2.56 1.10
N VAL A 383 10.46 -1.38 1.15
CA VAL A 383 9.82 -0.11 1.47
C VAL A 383 8.78 0.24 0.42
N TRP A 384 9.16 0.18 -0.86
CA TRP A 384 8.26 0.42 -1.99
C TRP A 384 7.06 -0.52 -2.02
N ILE A 385 7.26 -1.80 -1.71
CA ILE A 385 6.17 -2.76 -1.62
C ILE A 385 5.16 -2.33 -0.53
N ALA A 386 5.66 -2.00 0.66
CA ALA A 386 4.80 -1.67 1.79
C ALA A 386 4.02 -0.36 1.62
N VAL A 387 4.65 0.68 1.06
CA VAL A 387 4.07 2.04 1.02
C VAL A 387 3.45 2.42 -0.32
N PHE A 388 3.72 1.64 -1.38
CA PHE A 388 3.21 1.92 -2.71
C PHE A 388 2.50 0.70 -3.33
N ALA A 389 3.17 -0.45 -3.49
CA ALA A 389 2.58 -1.57 -4.24
C ALA A 389 1.36 -2.18 -3.54
N LEU A 390 1.38 -2.35 -2.22
CA LEU A 390 0.22 -2.83 -1.46
C LEU A 390 -0.96 -1.84 -1.51
N PRO A 391 -0.77 -0.54 -1.22
CA PRO A 391 -1.91 0.39 -1.11
C PRO A 391 -2.42 0.95 -2.45
N VAL A 392 -1.67 0.81 -3.55
CA VAL A 392 -2.04 1.42 -4.84
C VAL A 392 -3.37 0.88 -5.39
N ASN A 393 -3.70 -0.38 -5.12
CA ASN A 393 -4.97 -0.96 -5.55
C ASN A 393 -6.17 -0.19 -4.97
N SER A 394 -6.09 0.22 -3.71
CA SER A 394 -7.14 1.03 -3.07
C SER A 394 -7.32 2.40 -3.72
N ALA A 395 -6.28 2.97 -4.34
CA ALA A 395 -6.38 4.22 -5.09
C ALA A 395 -6.96 4.02 -6.50
N ILE A 396 -6.67 2.87 -7.12
CA ILE A 396 -7.11 2.53 -8.48
C ILE A 396 -8.57 2.05 -8.50
N ASN A 397 -9.02 1.32 -7.47
CA ASN A 397 -10.35 0.71 -7.36
C ASN A 397 -11.50 1.70 -7.66
N PRO A 398 -11.57 2.89 -7.03
CA PRO A 398 -12.58 3.91 -7.35
C PRO A 398 -12.66 4.27 -8.84
N ILE A 399 -11.51 4.34 -9.51
CA ILE A 399 -11.40 4.69 -10.92
C ILE A 399 -11.99 3.56 -11.77
N LEU A 400 -11.59 2.32 -11.51
CA LEU A 400 -12.00 1.15 -12.29
C LEU A 400 -13.48 0.80 -12.12
N TYR A 401 -14.02 0.90 -10.90
CA TYR A 401 -15.38 0.44 -10.60
C TYR A 401 -16.46 1.50 -10.77
N THR A 402 -16.10 2.79 -10.75
CA THR A 402 -17.09 3.87 -10.78
C THR A 402 -16.80 4.87 -11.89
N LEU A 403 -15.61 5.49 -11.93
CA LEU A 403 -15.32 6.55 -12.91
C LEU A 403 -15.23 6.04 -14.35
N ALA A 404 -14.77 4.80 -14.55
CA ALA A 404 -14.68 4.20 -15.88
C ALA A 404 -16.03 3.76 -16.45
N THR A 405 -17.15 3.90 -15.71
CA THR A 405 -18.49 3.51 -16.19
C THR A 405 -19.07 4.54 -17.16
N PRO A 406 -19.85 4.15 -18.20
CA PRO A 406 -20.37 5.11 -19.19
C PRO A 406 -21.23 6.19 -18.54
N LYS A 407 -22.11 5.80 -17.60
CA LYS A 407 -22.95 6.76 -16.85
C LYS A 407 -22.13 7.83 -16.13
N ALA A 408 -21.03 7.45 -15.50
CA ALA A 408 -20.16 8.40 -14.81
C ALA A 408 -19.39 9.27 -15.81
N GLN A 409 -18.86 8.68 -16.89
CA GLN A 409 -18.16 9.40 -17.95
C GLN A 409 -19.06 10.43 -18.65
N ASP A 410 -20.32 10.09 -18.93
CA ASP A 410 -21.27 10.99 -19.57
C ASP A 410 -21.60 12.18 -18.65
N TYR A 411 -21.92 11.91 -17.38
CA TYR A 411 -22.28 12.97 -16.42
C TYR A 411 -21.10 13.87 -16.03
N LEU A 412 -19.94 13.27 -15.72
CA LEU A 412 -18.72 14.02 -15.39
C LEU A 412 -18.18 14.72 -16.63
N GLY A 413 -18.27 14.12 -17.81
CA GLY A 413 -17.84 14.73 -19.09
C GLY A 413 -18.55 16.05 -19.34
N VAL A 414 -19.86 16.12 -19.12
CA VAL A 414 -20.65 17.36 -19.26
C VAL A 414 -20.21 18.41 -18.22
N LYS A 415 -20.01 18.04 -16.95
CA LYS A 415 -19.55 18.98 -15.91
C LYS A 415 -18.11 19.45 -16.13
N VAL A 416 -17.20 18.56 -16.54
CA VAL A 416 -15.81 18.89 -16.85
C VAL A 416 -15.73 19.77 -18.09
N ALA A 417 -16.57 19.55 -19.10
CA ALA A 417 -16.67 20.44 -20.25
C ALA A 417 -17.13 21.85 -19.83
N LYS A 418 -18.13 21.95 -18.95
CA LYS A 418 -18.63 23.23 -18.39
C LYS A 418 -17.60 23.92 -17.49
N LEU A 419 -16.83 23.17 -16.71
CA LEU A 419 -15.74 23.71 -15.88
C LEU A 419 -14.57 24.16 -16.77
N ARG A 420 -14.22 23.38 -17.82
CA ARG A 420 -13.17 23.73 -18.77
C ARG A 420 -13.55 24.97 -19.59
N SER A 421 -14.82 25.17 -19.93
CA SER A 421 -15.29 26.41 -20.58
C SER A 421 -15.27 27.59 -19.62
N PHE A 422 -15.68 27.39 -18.36
CA PHE A 422 -15.59 28.41 -17.31
C PHE A 422 -14.14 28.83 -17.01
N LEU A 423 -13.22 27.87 -16.87
CA LEU A 423 -11.80 28.15 -16.68
C LEU A 423 -11.18 28.82 -17.90
N ARG A 424 -11.54 28.42 -19.13
CA ARG A 424 -11.13 29.16 -20.33
C ARG A 424 -11.61 30.60 -20.32
N SER A 425 -12.86 30.84 -19.91
CA SER A 425 -13.41 32.20 -19.77
C SER A 425 -12.76 32.99 -18.63
N ALA A 426 -12.36 32.35 -17.52
CA ALA A 426 -11.72 33.01 -16.38
C ALA A 426 -10.23 33.31 -16.60
N PHE A 427 -9.54 32.48 -17.40
CA PHE A 427 -8.12 32.67 -17.75
C PHE A 427 -7.91 33.40 -19.09
N HIS A 428 -8.96 33.64 -19.89
CA HIS A 428 -9.00 34.66 -20.95
C HIS A 428 -9.74 35.90 -20.45
N CYS A 429 -9.11 36.62 -19.54
CA CYS A 429 -9.33 38.04 -19.32
C CYS A 429 -7.96 38.70 -19.18
N ASN A 430 -7.29 38.89 -20.33
CA ASN A 430 -6.44 40.05 -20.64
C ASN A 430 -5.85 39.89 -22.05
N GLY A 431 -6.21 40.83 -22.93
CA GLY A 431 -5.77 40.96 -24.32
C GLY A 431 -6.73 40.24 -25.29
N GLU A 432 -7.42 40.88 -26.23
CA GLU A 432 -7.21 42.16 -26.89
C GLU A 432 -8.58 42.75 -27.32
N HIS A 433 -8.68 44.07 -27.23
CA HIS A 433 -9.61 44.88 -28.02
C HIS A 433 -8.94 45.11 -29.38
N GLU A 434 -9.64 44.78 -30.48
CA GLU A 434 -9.69 45.49 -31.77
C GLU A 434 -10.55 44.62 -32.71
N GLU A 435 -11.82 44.99 -32.87
CA GLU A 435 -12.34 45.64 -34.09
C GLU A 435 -12.35 44.70 -35.31
N ASP A 436 -13.54 44.18 -35.62
CA ASP A 436 -14.08 44.43 -36.95
C ASP A 436 -15.62 44.48 -36.90
N GLN A 437 -16.12 45.65 -37.28
CA GLN A 437 -17.52 46.00 -37.44
C GLN A 437 -18.06 45.37 -38.73
N GLN A 438 -19.24 44.76 -38.69
CA GLN A 438 -20.41 45.37 -39.35
C GLN A 438 -21.74 44.72 -38.94
N ASN A 439 -22.72 45.61 -38.87
CA ASN A 439 -23.97 45.58 -38.11
C ASN A 439 -25.11 44.87 -38.89
N PRO A 440 -26.25 44.56 -38.24
CA PRO A 440 -27.36 43.77 -38.76
C PRO A 440 -28.54 44.64 -39.26
N GLN A 441 -29.32 44.10 -40.19
CA GLN A 441 -30.68 44.54 -40.62
C GLN A 441 -31.19 43.43 -41.57
N GLY A 442 -32.44 42.97 -41.62
CA GLY A 442 -33.71 43.31 -41.00
C GLY A 442 -34.79 42.38 -41.61
N ILE A 443 -35.87 42.20 -40.84
CA ILE A 443 -37.22 41.65 -41.10
C ILE A 443 -37.70 41.64 -42.57
N GLU A 444 -38.37 40.57 -43.04
CA GLU A 444 -39.84 40.48 -43.33
C GLU A 444 -40.24 39.32 -44.27
N ASP A 445 -41.50 38.92 -44.15
CA ASP A 445 -42.20 37.80 -44.79
C ASP A 445 -42.57 38.01 -46.28
N ASN A 446 -42.97 36.88 -46.90
CA ASN A 446 -44.00 36.71 -47.93
C ASN A 446 -43.68 36.69 -49.46
N GLU A 447 -44.12 35.57 -50.05
CA GLU A 447 -44.86 35.38 -51.32
C GLU A 447 -44.31 35.75 -52.71
N GLN A 448 -44.30 34.68 -53.53
CA GLN A 448 -44.83 34.55 -54.90
C GLN A 448 -44.12 35.16 -56.14
N LEU A 449 -43.83 34.22 -57.06
CA LEU A 449 -44.12 34.20 -58.50
C LEU A 449 -43.04 34.57 -59.56
N SER A 450 -42.85 33.57 -60.45
CA SER A 450 -42.55 33.64 -61.91
C SER A 450 -41.13 34.06 -62.32
N ASN A 451 -40.47 33.52 -63.35
CA ASN A 451 -40.77 32.54 -64.40
C ASN A 451 -39.47 32.24 -65.18
N GLY A 452 -39.45 31.15 -65.96
CA GLY A 452 -38.52 30.92 -67.09
C GLY A 452 -37.69 29.65 -66.95
N GLU A 453 -38.21 28.48 -67.38
CA GLU A 453 -37.90 27.82 -68.68
C GLU A 453 -36.49 27.17 -68.68
N ASP A 454 -36.24 25.90 -69.04
CA ASP A 454 -36.97 24.98 -69.89
C ASP A 454 -36.45 23.52 -69.76
N LYS A 455 -37.34 22.55 -70.03
CA LYS A 455 -37.17 21.14 -70.48
C LYS A 455 -36.43 20.09 -69.60
N LYS A 456 -37.18 19.15 -68.99
CA LYS A 456 -37.64 17.80 -69.49
C LYS A 456 -36.49 16.76 -69.53
N THR A 457 -36.54 15.58 -68.90
CA THR A 457 -37.58 14.51 -68.83
C THR A 457 -37.09 13.49 -67.74
N VAL A 458 -37.81 13.02 -66.69
CA VAL A 458 -39.07 12.23 -66.58
C VAL A 458 -38.90 10.82 -67.21
N GLU A 459 -39.17 9.65 -66.63
CA GLU A 459 -39.78 9.22 -65.34
C GLU A 459 -39.54 7.70 -65.12
N ALA A 460 -39.80 7.26 -63.88
CA ALA A 460 -39.88 5.88 -63.41
C ALA A 460 -41.19 5.20 -63.82
N ILE A 461 -41.25 3.85 -63.84
CA ILE A 461 -42.50 3.11 -63.58
C ILE A 461 -42.22 1.80 -62.80
N GLU A 462 -42.92 1.68 -61.69
CA GLU A 462 -43.18 0.47 -60.89
C GLU A 462 -44.38 -0.28 -61.49
N MET A 463 -44.36 -1.62 -61.55
CA MET A 463 -45.59 -2.41 -61.73
C MET A 463 -45.52 -3.79 -61.05
N LYS A 464 -46.66 -4.17 -60.48
CA LYS A 464 -46.97 -5.27 -59.54
C LYS A 464 -47.40 -6.57 -60.30
N PRO A 465 -47.93 -7.64 -59.67
CA PRO A 465 -47.41 -9.02 -59.78
C PRO A 465 -48.35 -10.02 -60.48
N LEU A 466 -47.86 -11.22 -60.85
CA LEU A 466 -48.57 -12.48 -61.12
C LEU A 466 -47.47 -13.55 -61.33
N GLY A 467 -47.39 -14.71 -60.69
CA GLY A 467 -48.40 -15.77 -60.57
C GLY A 467 -47.98 -16.97 -61.43
N LEU A 468 -47.93 -18.16 -60.81
CA LEU A 468 -47.91 -19.53 -61.39
C LEU A 468 -46.57 -20.26 -61.72
N THR A 469 -46.32 -21.27 -60.86
CA THR A 469 -46.12 -22.72 -61.14
C THR A 469 -44.84 -23.29 -61.75
N HIS A 470 -44.21 -24.13 -60.90
CA HIS A 470 -43.84 -25.55 -61.05
C HIS A 470 -42.74 -26.02 -62.03
N LEU A 471 -42.13 -27.14 -61.59
CA LEU A 471 -41.17 -28.05 -62.23
C LEU A 471 -39.71 -27.55 -62.22
N GLU A 472 -38.69 -28.35 -61.97
CA GLU A 472 -38.43 -29.69 -61.41
C GLU A 472 -36.88 -29.85 -61.48
N GLN A 473 -36.28 -30.64 -60.58
CA GLN A 473 -35.10 -31.51 -60.80
C GLN A 473 -33.87 -30.92 -61.55
N SER A 474 -32.65 -30.92 -61.00
CA SER A 474 -31.85 -32.12 -60.69
C SER A 474 -30.39 -31.72 -60.40
N ALA A 475 -29.69 -32.62 -59.69
CA ALA A 475 -28.25 -32.68 -59.35
C ALA A 475 -27.81 -31.99 -58.05
#